data_AF-A0A9P4YHY9-F1
#
_entry.id   AF-A0A9P4YHY9-F1
#
_cell.length_a   1.000
_cell.length_b   1.000
_cell.length_c   1.000
_cell.angle_alpha   90.00
_cell.angle_beta   90.00
_cell.angle_gamma   90.00
#
_symmetry.space_group_name_H-M   'P 1'
#
loop_
_entity.id
_entity.type
_entity.pdbx_description
1 polymer ?
#
loop_
_entity_poly.entity_id
_entity_poly.type
_entity_poly.pdbx_seq_one_letter_code
_entity_poly.pdbx_strand_id
1 'polypeptide(L)'
;MVSPTFHTRNTRAYSALFGTLIISLFPHQEARFLLPCVPLLLTCFKPPRSRTFLAGWIVFNCTLGALMGIYHQGGVVPAQIHIPTLLSDSLQPSQQPPVNVSVLWWKTYSPPYWLVGDGSSTGAFSVTTHDLKGMARGDFLARTVSSVPRCTRDSNPFEFHQGLPKVKVEGGDMTLLVAPRSASFLDQFVVPDGGEDESTDVPSREIRLHKLWQYDRHVNMDDFDPGDDGLWGAVERVFGRHGLVIWLVTRPC
;
A
#
# COMPACT_ATOMS: atom_id res chain seq x y z
N MET A 1 -45.22 19.34 5.00
CA MET A 1 -44.31 18.70 4.03
C MET A 1 -43.57 19.81 3.30
N VAL A 2 -42.35 20.16 3.73
CA VAL A 2 -41.59 21.27 3.12
C VAL A 2 -40.81 20.70 1.94
N SER A 3 -41.18 21.09 0.73
CA SER A 3 -40.45 20.72 -0.49
C SER A 3 -39.01 21.25 -0.40
N PRO A 4 -37.97 20.44 -0.68
CA PRO A 4 -36.60 20.91 -0.72
C PRO A 4 -36.40 21.63 -2.06
N THR A 5 -36.90 22.86 -2.16
CA THR A 5 -36.69 23.66 -3.38
C THR A 5 -35.23 24.06 -3.44
N PHE A 6 -34.47 23.40 -4.31
CA PHE A 6 -33.17 23.83 -4.77
C PHE A 6 -33.34 25.22 -5.41
N HIS A 7 -32.96 26.27 -4.69
CA HIS A 7 -33.15 27.63 -5.18
C HIS A 7 -32.08 27.94 -6.22
N THR A 8 -32.51 28.19 -7.47
CA THR A 8 -31.69 28.40 -8.66
C THR A 8 -30.79 29.65 -8.62
N ARG A 9 -30.72 30.37 -7.48
CA ARG A 9 -29.79 31.49 -7.21
C ARG A 9 -28.85 31.23 -6.02
N ASN A 10 -28.49 29.97 -5.75
CA ASN A 10 -27.56 29.66 -4.67
C ASN A 10 -26.11 29.92 -5.11
N THR A 11 -25.55 31.08 -4.75
CA THR A 11 -24.15 31.47 -5.03
C THR A 11 -23.14 30.41 -4.60
N ARG A 12 -23.42 29.69 -3.51
CA ARG A 12 -22.58 28.58 -3.01
C ARG A 12 -22.54 27.39 -3.97
N ALA A 13 -23.65 27.09 -4.62
CA ALA A 13 -23.71 26.04 -5.64
C ALA A 13 -22.92 26.45 -6.89
N TYR A 14 -23.05 27.70 -7.33
CA TYR A 14 -22.24 28.22 -8.45
C TYR A 14 -20.74 28.18 -8.16
N SER A 15 -20.31 28.63 -6.97
CA SER A 15 -18.91 28.55 -6.57
C SER A 15 -18.40 27.10 -6.53
N ALA A 16 -19.18 26.16 -6.00
CA ALA A 16 -18.80 24.76 -5.94
C ALA A 16 -18.71 24.12 -7.34
N LEU A 17 -19.70 24.37 -8.20
CA LEU A 17 -19.75 23.84 -9.56
C LEU A 17 -18.65 24.44 -10.44
N PHE A 18 -18.42 25.75 -10.36
CA PHE A 18 -17.36 26.43 -11.10
C PHE A 18 -15.98 25.99 -10.64
N GLY A 19 -15.76 25.87 -9.32
CA GLY A 19 -14.52 25.32 -8.77
C GLY A 19 -14.28 23.88 -9.22
N THR A 20 -15.32 23.03 -9.18
CA THR A 20 -15.25 21.65 -9.69
C THR A 20 -14.90 21.66 -11.18
N LEU A 21 -15.54 22.50 -11.99
CA LEU A 21 -15.27 22.62 -13.42
C LEU A 21 -13.82 23.02 -13.70
N ILE A 22 -13.28 24.03 -13.02
CA ILE A 22 -11.89 24.47 -13.19
C ILE A 22 -10.92 23.34 -12.81
N ILE A 23 -11.12 22.71 -11.64
CA ILE A 23 -10.26 21.61 -11.20
C ILE A 23 -10.36 20.43 -12.18
N SER A 24 -11.52 20.24 -12.81
CA SER A 24 -11.76 19.20 -13.81
C SER A 24 -10.98 19.39 -15.12
N LEU A 25 -10.43 20.58 -15.39
CA LEU A 25 -9.61 20.86 -16.58
C LEU A 25 -8.17 20.33 -16.44
N PHE A 26 -7.72 20.06 -15.21
CA PHE A 26 -6.37 19.55 -14.99
C PHE A 26 -6.36 18.02 -15.09
N PRO A 27 -5.37 17.43 -15.80
CA PRO A 27 -5.35 15.99 -16.08
C PRO A 27 -5.04 15.12 -14.85
N HIS A 28 -4.39 15.67 -13.82
CA HIS A 28 -4.06 14.94 -12.59
C HIS A 28 -5.15 15.18 -11.56
N GLN A 29 -6.12 14.26 -11.50
CA GLN A 29 -7.23 14.35 -10.56
C GLN A 29 -7.17 13.19 -9.58
N GLU A 30 -6.86 13.52 -8.34
CA GLU A 30 -7.21 12.68 -7.21
C GLU A 30 -8.52 13.20 -6.61
N ALA A 31 -9.42 12.29 -6.20
CA ALA A 31 -10.72 12.67 -5.63
C ALA A 31 -10.60 13.67 -4.46
N ARG A 32 -9.47 13.66 -3.74
CA ARG A 32 -9.19 14.61 -2.65
C ARG A 32 -9.16 16.08 -3.07
N PHE A 33 -8.88 16.39 -4.34
CA PHE A 33 -8.87 17.78 -4.83
C PHE A 33 -10.27 18.41 -4.85
N LEU A 34 -11.32 17.60 -4.82
CA LEU A 34 -12.71 18.06 -4.72
C LEU A 34 -13.21 18.23 -3.27
N LEU A 35 -12.41 17.85 -2.25
CA LEU A 35 -12.79 18.00 -0.85
C LEU A 35 -13.24 19.43 -0.48
N PRO A 36 -12.61 20.51 -0.97
CA PRO A 36 -13.05 21.88 -0.69
C PRO A 36 -14.46 22.20 -1.24
N CYS A 37 -14.91 21.50 -2.28
CA CYS A 37 -16.25 21.68 -2.85
C CYS A 37 -17.35 21.00 -2.02
N VAL A 38 -17.02 19.96 -1.25
CA VAL A 38 -17.98 19.16 -0.49
C VAL A 38 -18.76 20.00 0.54
N PRO A 39 -18.14 20.82 1.41
CA PRO A 39 -18.88 21.66 2.36
C PRO A 39 -19.82 22.65 1.67
N LEU A 40 -19.39 23.26 0.56
CA LEU A 40 -20.21 24.20 -0.20
C LEU A 40 -21.45 23.52 -0.77
N LEU A 41 -21.30 22.33 -1.37
CA LEU A 41 -22.42 21.52 -1.86
C LEU A 41 -23.35 21.12 -0.72
N LEU A 42 -22.83 20.65 0.42
CA LEU A 42 -23.64 20.27 1.57
C LEU A 42 -24.47 21.44 2.12
N THR A 43 -23.94 22.67 2.11
CA THR A 43 -24.69 23.85 2.56
C THR A 43 -25.82 24.26 1.61
N CYS A 44 -25.86 23.70 0.40
CA CYS A 44 -26.95 23.91 -0.56
C CYS A 44 -28.20 23.09 -0.22
N PHE A 45 -28.07 22.08 0.64
CA PHE A 45 -29.17 21.22 1.07
C PHE A 45 -29.59 21.55 2.50
N LYS A 46 -30.91 21.49 2.77
CA LYS A 46 -31.43 21.51 4.14
C LYS A 46 -31.64 20.05 4.57
N PRO A 47 -30.85 19.51 5.52
CA PRO A 47 -31.05 18.14 5.97
C PRO A 47 -32.43 18.01 6.64
N PRO A 48 -33.11 16.86 6.48
CA PRO A 48 -34.39 16.63 7.14
C PRO A 48 -34.19 16.62 8.66
N ARG A 49 -35.10 17.28 9.39
CA ARG A 49 -35.10 17.28 10.87
C ARG A 49 -35.69 15.97 11.40
N SER A 50 -35.03 14.86 11.14
CA SER A 50 -35.43 13.53 11.60
C SER A 50 -34.34 12.86 12.43
N ARG A 51 -34.73 12.23 13.55
CA ARG A 51 -33.83 11.38 14.35
C ARG A 51 -33.34 10.18 13.56
N THR A 52 -34.16 9.63 12.66
CA THR A 52 -33.74 8.50 11.79
C THR A 52 -32.66 8.92 10.80
N PHE A 53 -32.78 10.11 10.22
CA PHE A 53 -31.76 10.66 9.34
C PHE A 53 -30.46 10.92 10.11
N LEU A 54 -30.53 11.53 11.30
CA LEU A 54 -29.36 11.77 12.13
C LEU A 54 -28.66 10.46 12.53
N ALA A 55 -29.42 9.46 12.96
CA ALA A 55 -28.89 8.14 13.29
C ALA A 55 -28.20 7.49 12.08
N GLY A 56 -28.87 7.48 10.91
CA GLY A 56 -28.29 6.96 9.67
C GLY A 56 -27.02 7.69 9.24
N TRP A 57 -27.00 9.03 9.38
CA TRP A 57 -25.83 9.86 9.11
C TRP A 57 -24.65 9.52 10.03
N ILE A 58 -24.90 9.38 11.34
CA ILE A 58 -23.87 9.00 12.31
C ILE A 58 -23.32 7.61 11.98
N VAL A 59 -24.20 6.62 11.78
CA VAL A 59 -23.79 5.25 11.43
C VAL A 59 -22.95 5.25 10.15
N PHE A 60 -23.41 5.92 9.09
CA PHE A 60 -22.67 6.05 7.84
C PHE A 60 -21.26 6.63 8.03
N ASN A 61 -21.13 7.75 8.77
CA ASN A 61 -19.84 8.38 9.01
C ASN A 61 -18.94 7.54 9.90
N CYS A 62 -19.48 6.86 10.92
CA CYS A 62 -18.72 5.93 11.74
C CYS A 62 -18.21 4.75 10.91
N THR A 63 -19.06 4.15 10.07
CA THR A 63 -18.69 3.05 9.19
C THR A 63 -17.63 3.47 8.18
N LEU A 64 -17.83 4.57 7.45
CA LEU A 64 -16.83 5.05 6.49
C LEU A 64 -15.57 5.57 7.17
N GLY A 65 -15.68 6.18 8.35
CA GLY A 65 -14.54 6.60 9.15
C GLY A 65 -13.69 5.40 9.58
N ALA A 66 -14.31 4.30 10.01
CA ALA A 66 -13.60 3.07 10.32
C ALA A 66 -13.01 2.42 9.07
N LEU A 67 -13.77 2.33 7.97
CA LEU A 67 -13.30 1.75 6.72
C LEU A 67 -12.11 2.52 6.15
N MET A 68 -12.20 3.85 6.05
CA MET A 68 -11.14 4.67 5.47
C MET A 68 -9.96 4.89 6.44
N GLY A 69 -10.25 5.12 7.72
CA GLY A 69 -9.23 5.45 8.71
C GLY A 69 -8.48 4.24 9.26
N ILE A 70 -9.17 3.13 9.52
CA ILE A 70 -8.56 1.93 10.12
C ILE A 70 -8.14 0.93 9.05
N TYR A 71 -8.98 0.67 8.04
CA TYR A 71 -8.71 -0.38 7.07
C TYR A 71 -8.02 0.16 5.81
N HIS A 72 -8.49 1.23 5.20
CA HIS A 72 -7.92 1.64 3.90
C HIS A 72 -6.46 2.08 4.01
N GLN A 73 -6.09 2.78 5.08
CA GLN A 73 -4.73 3.32 5.27
C GLN A 73 -4.02 2.76 6.51
N GLY A 74 -4.62 1.83 7.23
CA GLY A 74 -4.11 1.36 8.52
C GLY A 74 -2.76 0.66 8.46
N GLY A 75 -2.42 0.00 7.35
CA GLY A 75 -1.17 -0.74 7.21
C GLY A 75 0.06 0.11 6.87
N VAL A 76 -0.14 1.30 6.28
CA VAL A 76 0.97 2.12 5.75
C VAL A 76 1.87 2.64 6.86
N VAL A 77 1.30 3.18 7.94
CA VAL A 77 2.08 3.72 9.08
C VAL A 77 2.79 2.61 9.86
N PRO A 78 2.15 1.49 10.24
CA PRO A 78 2.84 0.38 10.88
C PRO A 78 3.96 -0.21 10.02
N ALA A 79 3.77 -0.35 8.70
CA ALA A 79 4.82 -0.81 7.79
C ALA A 79 6.03 0.14 7.81
N GLN A 80 5.78 1.44 7.78
CA GLN A 80 6.83 2.47 7.81
C GLN A 80 7.68 2.42 9.09
N ILE A 81 7.06 2.16 10.23
CA ILE A 81 7.76 2.04 11.53
C ILE A 81 8.49 0.70 11.62
N HIS A 82 7.93 -0.35 11.01
CA HIS A 82 8.48 -1.70 11.08
C HIS A 82 9.71 -1.90 10.19
N ILE A 83 9.79 -1.25 9.03
CA ILE A 83 10.93 -1.42 8.12
C ILE A 83 12.27 -1.05 8.79
N PRO A 84 12.45 0.13 9.41
CA PRO A 84 13.70 0.46 10.09
C PRO A 84 14.04 -0.48 11.26
N THR A 85 13.03 -0.94 12.01
CA THR A 85 13.25 -1.88 13.13
C THR A 85 13.73 -3.24 12.64
N LEU A 86 13.11 -3.80 11.60
CA LEU A 86 13.58 -5.02 10.94
C LEU A 86 15.02 -4.91 10.44
N LEU A 87 15.35 -3.76 9.84
CA LEU A 87 16.69 -3.50 9.30
C LEU A 87 17.72 -3.37 10.42
N SER A 88 17.44 -2.60 11.48
CA SER A 88 18.34 -2.47 12.63
C SER A 88 18.58 -3.80 13.36
N ASP A 89 17.59 -4.68 13.41
CA ASP A 89 17.74 -6.00 14.04
C ASP A 89 18.56 -6.99 13.20
N SER A 90 18.51 -6.84 11.86
CA SER A 90 19.17 -7.73 10.90
C SER A 90 20.56 -7.25 10.50
N LEU A 91 20.78 -5.94 10.40
CA LEU A 91 22.01 -5.32 9.95
C LEU A 91 22.85 -4.85 11.13
N GLN A 92 24.10 -5.35 11.21
CA GLN A 92 25.03 -4.94 12.26
C GLN A 92 25.72 -3.61 11.89
N PRO A 93 26.04 -2.74 12.88
CA PRO A 93 26.71 -1.46 12.64
C PRO A 93 28.10 -1.56 11.99
N SER A 94 28.69 -2.76 11.96
CA SER A 94 30.03 -3.03 11.45
C SER A 94 30.11 -3.21 9.93
N GLN A 95 28.99 -3.20 9.20
CA GLN A 95 28.98 -3.27 7.74
C GLN A 95 29.23 -1.86 7.16
N GLN A 96 30.49 -1.59 6.81
CA GLN A 96 30.88 -0.45 5.97
C GLN A 96 31.24 -0.95 4.58
N PRO A 97 30.71 -0.37 3.49
CA PRO A 97 29.76 0.76 3.43
C PRO A 97 28.32 0.40 3.87
N PRO A 98 27.46 1.41 4.17
CA PRO A 98 26.06 1.18 4.54
C PRO A 98 25.30 0.44 3.44
N VAL A 99 24.38 -0.45 3.83
CA VAL A 99 23.54 -1.18 2.89
C VAL A 99 22.46 -0.26 2.32
N ASN A 100 22.36 -0.15 0.99
CA ASN A 100 21.24 0.55 0.38
C ASN A 100 20.01 -0.36 0.36
N VAL A 101 18.89 0.14 0.87
CA VAL A 101 17.62 -0.58 0.91
C VAL A 101 16.61 0.18 0.05
N SER A 102 16.11 -0.45 -1.01
CA SER A 102 15.05 0.09 -1.86
C SER A 102 13.71 -0.51 -1.48
N VAL A 103 12.75 0.31 -1.09
CA VAL A 103 11.39 -0.10 -0.71
C VAL A 103 10.43 0.28 -1.84
N LEU A 104 9.90 -0.73 -2.53
CA LEU A 104 8.94 -0.58 -3.61
C LEU A 104 7.52 -0.63 -3.04
N TRP A 105 6.73 0.41 -3.23
CA TRP A 105 5.32 0.45 -2.83
C TRP A 105 4.44 0.21 -4.04
N TRP A 106 3.87 -0.99 -4.17
CA TRP A 106 3.04 -1.36 -5.31
C TRP A 106 1.58 -1.52 -4.89
N LYS A 107 0.66 -1.02 -5.71
CA LYS A 107 -0.80 -1.02 -5.45
C LYS A 107 -1.25 -0.29 -4.17
N THR A 108 -0.33 0.34 -3.44
CA THR A 108 -0.59 1.21 -2.29
C THR A 108 0.29 2.45 -2.41
N TYR A 109 -0.14 3.58 -1.83
CA TYR A 109 0.70 4.78 -1.77
C TYR A 109 1.89 4.56 -0.84
N SER A 110 3.05 5.10 -1.23
CA SER A 110 4.16 5.23 -0.31
C SER A 110 3.89 6.33 0.73
N PRO A 111 4.29 6.13 2.00
CA PRO A 111 4.24 7.15 3.03
C PRO A 111 5.23 8.29 2.76
N PRO A 112 5.07 9.44 3.43
CA PRO A 112 6.04 10.52 3.36
C PRO A 112 7.44 10.07 3.78
N TYR A 113 8.45 10.47 3.01
CA TYR A 113 9.84 10.02 3.18
C TYR A 113 10.43 10.29 4.57
N TRP A 114 10.03 11.40 5.21
CA TRP A 114 10.53 11.79 6.54
C TRP A 114 10.07 10.87 7.68
N LEU A 115 9.04 10.05 7.46
CA LEU A 115 8.58 9.07 8.46
C LEU A 115 9.40 7.78 8.41
N VAL A 116 10.11 7.51 7.29
CA VAL A 116 11.11 6.45 7.25
C VAL A 116 12.30 6.97 8.06
N GLY A 117 12.59 6.38 9.21
CA GLY A 117 13.86 6.65 9.89
C GLY A 117 14.99 6.24 8.96
N ASP A 118 16.00 7.11 8.79
CA ASP A 118 17.23 6.70 8.16
C ASP A 118 18.12 5.98 9.19
N GLY A 119 18.96 5.05 8.73
CA GLY A 119 19.98 4.45 9.59
C GLY A 119 21.07 5.43 10.01
N SER A 120 20.88 6.75 9.87
CA SER A 120 21.88 7.79 10.11
C SER A 120 22.50 7.73 11.50
N SER A 121 21.72 7.30 12.49
CA SER A 121 22.17 7.15 13.87
C SER A 121 23.13 5.96 14.07
N THR A 122 23.06 4.94 13.21
CA THR A 122 23.87 3.70 13.30
C THR A 122 24.86 3.55 12.15
N GLY A 123 24.69 4.29 11.05
CA GLY A 123 25.49 4.18 9.83
C GLY A 123 25.31 2.86 9.07
N ALA A 124 24.36 2.01 9.47
CA ALA A 124 24.26 0.64 8.96
C ALA A 124 23.53 0.53 7.60
N PHE A 125 22.54 1.39 7.34
CA PHE A 125 21.72 1.33 6.13
C PHE A 125 21.15 2.68 5.70
N SER A 126 20.82 2.78 4.41
CA SER A 126 20.12 3.92 3.79
C SER A 126 18.86 3.44 3.09
N VAL A 127 17.70 3.95 3.50
CA VAL A 127 16.41 3.55 2.92
C VAL A 127 15.96 4.52 1.85
N THR A 128 15.72 4.00 0.65
CA THR A 128 15.14 4.73 -0.49
C THR A 128 13.75 4.15 -0.77
N THR A 129 12.74 5.01 -0.86
CA THR A 129 11.36 4.58 -1.13
C THR A 129 10.97 4.94 -2.57
N HIS A 130 10.35 4.00 -3.26
CA HIS A 130 9.85 4.17 -4.63
C HIS A 130 8.33 3.92 -4.67
N ASP A 131 7.59 4.96 -5.08
CA ASP A 131 6.16 4.84 -5.33
C ASP A 131 5.92 4.21 -6.70
N LEU A 132 5.31 3.02 -6.72
CA LEU A 132 4.91 2.29 -7.93
C LEU A 132 3.38 2.15 -7.99
N LYS A 133 2.64 2.96 -7.23
CA LYS A 133 1.17 2.93 -7.26
C LYS A 133 0.68 3.26 -8.67
N GLY A 134 -0.27 2.46 -9.15
CA GLY A 134 -0.83 2.59 -10.50
C GLY A 134 0.02 1.98 -11.63
N MET A 135 1.24 1.51 -11.34
CA MET A 135 2.06 0.82 -12.33
C MET A 135 1.42 -0.51 -12.75
N ALA A 136 1.34 -0.75 -14.06
CA ALA A 136 0.80 -1.99 -14.62
C ALA A 136 1.68 -3.20 -14.24
N ARG A 137 1.10 -4.41 -14.26
CA ARG A 137 1.77 -5.63 -13.78
C ARG A 137 3.09 -5.93 -14.50
N GLY A 138 3.13 -5.77 -15.83
CA GLY A 138 4.35 -6.00 -16.63
C GLY A 138 5.46 -4.99 -16.32
N ASP A 139 5.13 -3.70 -16.28
CA ASP A 139 6.07 -2.63 -15.96
C ASP A 139 6.60 -2.77 -14.52
N PHE A 140 5.72 -3.16 -13.58
CA PHE A 140 6.09 -3.44 -12.20
C PHE A 140 7.12 -4.58 -12.12
N LEU A 141 6.90 -5.67 -12.84
CA LEU A 141 7.82 -6.81 -12.84
C LEU A 141 9.18 -6.40 -13.43
N ALA A 142 9.19 -5.73 -14.58
CA ALA A 142 10.41 -5.24 -15.21
C ALA A 142 11.19 -4.28 -14.28
N ARG A 143 10.47 -3.35 -13.62
CA ARG A 143 11.07 -2.44 -12.65
C ARG A 143 11.64 -3.18 -11.44
N THR A 144 10.89 -4.13 -10.88
CA THR A 144 11.33 -4.93 -9.72
C THR A 144 12.58 -5.75 -10.05
N VAL A 145 12.59 -6.44 -11.19
CA VAL A 145 13.75 -7.22 -11.67
C VAL A 145 14.98 -6.33 -11.87
N SER A 146 14.80 -5.10 -12.35
CA SER A 146 15.90 -4.14 -12.52
C SER A 146 16.46 -3.60 -11.20
N SER A 147 15.66 -3.59 -10.13
CA SER A 147 16.05 -3.09 -8.81
C SER A 147 16.73 -4.15 -7.94
N VAL A 148 16.50 -5.44 -8.23
CA VAL A 148 17.09 -6.54 -7.44
C VAL A 148 18.43 -6.96 -8.05
N PRO A 149 19.52 -7.03 -7.25
CA PRO A 149 20.80 -7.53 -7.71
C PRO A 149 20.70 -8.93 -8.34
N ARG A 150 21.57 -9.23 -9.30
CA ARG A 150 21.64 -10.58 -9.86
C ARG A 150 22.06 -11.58 -8.77
N CYS A 151 21.43 -12.74 -8.77
CA CYS A 151 21.79 -13.83 -7.87
C CYS A 151 23.22 -14.30 -8.18
N THR A 152 24.07 -14.35 -7.14
CA THR A 152 25.43 -14.92 -7.24
C THR A 152 25.45 -16.38 -6.79
N ARG A 153 24.61 -16.71 -5.79
CA ARG A 153 24.43 -18.06 -5.27
C ARG A 153 23.03 -18.22 -4.66
N ASP A 154 22.37 -19.33 -4.97
CA ASP A 154 21.14 -19.70 -4.26
C ASP A 154 21.49 -20.09 -2.82
N SER A 155 20.99 -19.30 -1.89
CA SER A 155 21.06 -19.56 -0.47
C SER A 155 19.79 -19.05 0.19
N ASN A 156 19.42 -19.67 1.31
CA ASN A 156 18.31 -19.18 2.11
C ASN A 156 18.63 -17.73 2.56
N PRO A 157 17.76 -16.76 2.23
CA PRO A 157 18.00 -15.35 2.58
C PRO A 157 17.79 -15.06 4.07
N PHE A 158 17.45 -16.07 4.87
CA PHE A 158 17.28 -15.95 6.30
C PHE A 158 18.38 -16.68 7.07
N GLU A 159 18.90 -16.02 8.10
CA GLU A 159 19.73 -16.63 9.14
C GLU A 159 18.96 -16.67 10.45
N PHE A 160 18.99 -17.80 11.14
CA PHE A 160 18.34 -17.91 12.45
C PHE A 160 19.35 -17.54 13.55
N HIS A 161 19.12 -16.42 14.22
CA HIS A 161 19.90 -16.03 15.39
C HIS A 161 19.02 -16.17 16.63
N GLN A 162 19.42 -17.02 17.57
CA GLN A 162 18.64 -17.32 18.79
C GLN A 162 17.19 -17.77 18.51
N GLY A 163 16.95 -18.47 17.39
CA GLY A 163 15.62 -18.93 16.99
C GLY A 163 14.73 -17.88 16.31
N LEU A 164 15.22 -16.64 16.15
CA LEU A 164 14.56 -15.59 15.37
C LEU A 164 15.13 -15.53 13.95
N PRO A 165 14.29 -15.55 12.90
CA PRO A 165 14.75 -15.34 11.53
C PRO A 165 15.21 -13.88 11.37
N LYS A 166 16.45 -13.70 10.93
CA LYS A 166 17.06 -12.43 10.53
C LYS A 166 17.34 -12.46 9.04
N VAL A 167 17.27 -11.30 8.39
CA VAL A 167 17.59 -11.22 6.96
C VAL A 167 19.11 -11.28 6.79
N LYS A 168 19.59 -12.25 6.01
CA LYS A 168 21.00 -12.37 5.64
C LYS A 168 21.30 -11.35 4.54
N VAL A 169 22.24 -10.45 4.81
CA VAL A 169 22.68 -9.44 3.83
C VAL A 169 24.11 -9.73 3.41
N GLU A 170 24.26 -10.45 2.29
CA GLU A 170 25.54 -10.73 1.65
C GLU A 170 26.01 -9.51 0.81
N GLY A 171 26.42 -8.44 1.49
CA GLY A 171 27.28 -7.38 0.92
C GLY A 171 26.76 -6.62 -0.30
N GLY A 172 25.43 -6.52 -0.49
CA GLY A 172 24.82 -5.84 -1.63
C GLY A 172 23.56 -5.05 -1.27
N ASP A 173 23.02 -4.34 -2.28
CA ASP A 173 21.77 -3.60 -2.16
C ASP A 173 20.59 -4.56 -1.88
N MET A 174 19.67 -4.14 -1.01
CA MET A 174 18.50 -4.92 -0.61
C MET A 174 17.23 -4.31 -1.20
N THR A 175 16.32 -5.14 -1.70
CA THR A 175 15.01 -4.68 -2.20
C THR A 175 13.88 -5.27 -1.37
N LEU A 176 13.04 -4.38 -0.85
CA LEU A 176 11.79 -4.70 -0.17
C LEU A 176 10.60 -4.34 -1.06
N LEU A 177 9.57 -5.17 -1.03
CA LEU A 177 8.29 -4.90 -1.68
C LEU A 177 7.20 -4.77 -0.63
N VAL A 178 6.50 -3.64 -0.64
CA VAL A 178 5.30 -3.40 0.15
C VAL A 178 4.11 -3.44 -0.78
N ALA A 179 3.23 -4.42 -0.57
CA ALA A 179 2.05 -4.61 -1.40
C ALA A 179 0.85 -5.14 -0.59
N PRO A 180 -0.38 -4.81 -0.98
CA PRO A 180 -1.58 -5.39 -0.42
C PRO A 180 -1.64 -6.91 -0.66
N ARG A 181 -2.15 -7.66 0.31
CA ARG A 181 -2.36 -9.10 0.20
C ARG A 181 -3.41 -9.49 -0.86
N SER A 182 -4.27 -8.55 -1.23
CA SER A 182 -5.25 -8.68 -2.31
C SER A 182 -4.61 -8.75 -3.70
N ALA A 183 -3.33 -8.38 -3.84
CA ALA A 183 -2.60 -8.44 -5.10
C ALA A 183 -2.23 -9.89 -5.47
N SER A 184 -3.23 -10.67 -5.92
CA SER A 184 -3.08 -12.09 -6.27
C SER A 184 -2.03 -12.38 -7.36
N PHE A 185 -1.68 -11.38 -8.18
CA PHE A 185 -0.56 -11.48 -9.12
C PHE A 185 0.78 -11.86 -8.45
N LEU A 186 0.96 -11.50 -7.18
CA LEU A 186 2.20 -11.82 -6.46
C LEU A 186 2.29 -13.28 -6.04
N ASP A 187 1.17 -14.00 -5.95
CA ASP A 187 1.12 -15.37 -5.42
C ASP A 187 2.04 -16.34 -6.17
N GLN A 188 2.20 -16.14 -7.48
CA GLN A 188 3.07 -16.95 -8.32
C GLN A 188 4.57 -16.82 -7.96
N PHE A 189 4.95 -15.73 -7.27
CA PHE A 189 6.32 -15.45 -6.85
C PHE A 189 6.57 -15.72 -5.37
N VAL A 190 5.52 -16.02 -4.59
CA VAL A 190 5.64 -16.27 -3.15
C VAL A 190 6.35 -17.60 -2.91
N VAL A 191 7.39 -17.54 -2.07
CA VAL A 191 8.08 -18.71 -1.55
C VAL A 191 7.41 -19.14 -0.25
N PRO A 192 7.05 -20.42 -0.08
CA PRO A 192 6.48 -20.92 1.18
C PRO A 192 7.40 -20.66 2.39
N ASP A 193 6.79 -20.44 3.56
CA ASP A 193 7.52 -20.27 4.82
C ASP A 193 8.38 -21.51 5.11
N GLY A 194 9.66 -21.32 5.40
CA GLY A 194 10.60 -22.43 5.70
C GLY A 194 11.80 -22.51 4.76
N GLY A 195 11.79 -21.80 3.62
CA GLY A 195 12.95 -21.69 2.75
C GLY A 195 13.50 -23.04 2.29
N GLU A 196 12.62 -24.04 2.11
CA GLU A 196 13.01 -25.27 1.44
C GLU A 196 13.47 -24.91 0.03
N ASP A 197 14.66 -25.39 -0.33
CA ASP A 197 15.23 -25.25 -1.67
C ASP A 197 14.16 -25.66 -2.67
N GLU A 198 13.79 -24.72 -3.55
CA GLU A 198 12.79 -24.94 -4.58
C GLU A 198 13.20 -26.20 -5.36
N SER A 199 12.32 -27.22 -5.37
CA SER A 199 12.55 -28.43 -6.17
C SER A 199 12.85 -28.01 -7.61
N THR A 200 13.82 -28.67 -8.25
CA THR A 200 14.37 -28.35 -9.58
C THR A 200 13.33 -28.33 -10.72
N ASP A 201 12.08 -28.72 -10.45
CA ASP A 201 10.96 -28.80 -11.39
C ASP A 201 10.02 -27.58 -11.38
N VAL A 202 10.27 -26.54 -10.55
CA VAL A 202 9.45 -25.31 -10.60
C VAL A 202 9.94 -24.42 -11.76
N PRO A 203 9.06 -23.98 -12.69
CA PRO A 203 9.45 -23.09 -13.77
C PRO A 203 10.13 -21.83 -13.23
N SER A 204 11.26 -21.46 -13.83
CA SER A 204 12.13 -20.36 -13.41
C SER A 204 11.34 -19.08 -13.16
N ARG A 205 11.14 -18.72 -11.88
CA ARG A 205 10.50 -17.46 -11.50
C ARG A 205 11.43 -16.30 -11.81
N GLU A 206 10.91 -15.16 -12.27
CA GLU A 206 11.76 -13.97 -12.48
C GLU A 206 12.25 -13.37 -11.14
N ILE A 207 11.41 -13.48 -10.11
CA ILE A 207 11.65 -13.02 -8.74
C ILE A 207 11.06 -14.01 -7.73
N ARG A 208 11.59 -13.99 -6.50
CA ARG A 208 11.07 -14.71 -5.34
C ARG A 208 10.70 -13.71 -4.24
N LEU A 209 9.55 -13.93 -3.62
CA LEU A 209 9.01 -13.11 -2.55
C LEU A 209 9.01 -13.90 -1.25
N HIS A 210 9.82 -13.45 -0.29
CA HIS A 210 9.88 -14.02 1.04
C HIS A 210 9.19 -13.10 2.03
N LYS A 211 8.21 -13.61 2.77
CA LYS A 211 7.41 -12.80 3.68
C LYS A 211 8.25 -12.37 4.88
N LEU A 212 8.34 -11.06 5.13
CA LEU A 212 9.01 -10.52 6.32
C LEU A 212 8.01 -10.15 7.41
N TRP A 213 6.90 -9.54 7.02
CA TRP A 213 5.91 -9.03 7.97
C TRP A 213 4.56 -8.79 7.30
N GLN A 214 3.49 -8.81 8.09
CA GLN A 214 2.13 -8.55 7.65
C GLN A 214 1.36 -7.72 8.67
N TYR A 215 0.52 -6.82 8.17
CA TYR A 215 -0.51 -6.13 8.94
C TYR A 215 -1.88 -6.49 8.42
N ASP A 216 -2.73 -7.06 9.25
CA ASP A 216 -4.01 -7.60 8.79
C ASP A 216 -5.03 -6.50 8.49
N ARG A 217 -5.08 -5.41 9.28
CA ARG A 217 -6.10 -4.35 9.13
C ARG A 217 -5.78 -3.37 8.00
N HIS A 218 -5.59 -3.87 6.79
CA HIS A 218 -5.40 -3.06 5.60
C HIS A 218 -6.29 -3.52 4.44
N VAL A 219 -7.02 -2.63 3.80
CA VAL A 219 -7.88 -2.93 2.66
C VAL A 219 -7.49 -2.04 1.49
N ASN A 220 -7.02 -2.66 0.42
CA ASN A 220 -6.72 -1.93 -0.79
C ASN A 220 -7.99 -1.76 -1.64
N MET A 221 -8.43 -0.51 -1.79
CA MET A 221 -9.60 -0.19 -2.61
C MET A 221 -9.25 -0.09 -4.10
N ASP A 222 -7.97 0.02 -4.48
CA ASP A 222 -7.56 0.03 -5.89
C ASP A 222 -7.81 -1.32 -6.59
N ASP A 223 -8.05 -2.40 -5.84
CA ASP A 223 -8.40 -3.72 -6.36
C ASP A 223 -9.92 -3.95 -6.43
N PHE A 224 -10.74 -2.94 -6.08
CA PHE A 224 -12.18 -2.98 -6.32
C PHE A 224 -12.47 -2.78 -7.81
N ASP A 225 -12.38 -3.87 -8.57
CA ASP A 225 -12.81 -3.93 -9.96
C ASP A 225 -13.94 -4.97 -10.09
N PRO A 226 -15.21 -4.51 -10.23
CA PRO A 226 -16.36 -5.38 -10.48
C PRO A 226 -16.19 -6.28 -11.70
N GLY A 227 -15.43 -5.85 -12.73
CA GLY A 227 -15.07 -6.62 -13.92
C GLY A 227 -16.11 -7.67 -14.37
N ASP A 228 -15.62 -8.86 -14.67
CA ASP A 228 -16.42 -10.02 -15.09
C ASP A 228 -17.01 -10.81 -13.89
N ASP A 229 -16.46 -10.65 -12.68
CA ASP A 229 -16.87 -11.39 -11.47
C ASP A 229 -18.06 -10.75 -10.73
N GLY A 230 -18.53 -9.61 -11.24
CA GLY A 230 -19.61 -8.83 -10.65
C GLY A 230 -19.23 -8.14 -9.34
N LEU A 231 -20.19 -7.37 -8.82
CA LEU A 231 -20.02 -6.59 -7.59
C LEU A 231 -19.61 -7.46 -6.39
N TRP A 232 -20.16 -8.67 -6.29
CA TRP A 232 -19.91 -9.55 -5.14
C TRP A 232 -18.54 -10.21 -5.19
N GLY A 233 -18.05 -10.63 -6.35
CA GLY A 233 -16.68 -11.10 -6.51
C GLY A 233 -15.66 -10.00 -6.19
N ALA A 234 -15.93 -8.75 -6.58
CA ALA A 234 -15.06 -7.62 -6.23
C ALA A 234 -15.04 -7.31 -4.73
N VAL A 235 -16.19 -7.37 -4.05
CA VAL A 235 -16.26 -7.21 -2.59
C VAL A 235 -15.51 -8.36 -1.90
N GLU A 236 -15.74 -9.60 -2.31
CA GLU A 236 -15.04 -10.76 -1.74
C GLU A 236 -13.52 -10.67 -1.94
N ARG A 237 -13.03 -10.19 -3.09
CA ARG A 237 -11.61 -9.95 -3.31
C ARG A 237 -11.02 -8.91 -2.35
N VAL A 238 -11.70 -7.76 -2.23
CA VAL A 238 -11.22 -6.61 -1.45
C VAL A 238 -11.21 -6.93 0.05
N PHE A 239 -12.23 -7.62 0.56
CA PHE A 239 -12.36 -7.93 1.98
C PHE A 239 -11.84 -9.32 2.37
N GLY A 240 -11.82 -10.28 1.45
CA GLY A 240 -11.38 -11.66 1.71
C GLY A 240 -9.87 -11.80 1.84
N ARG A 241 -9.09 -10.96 1.15
CA ARG A 241 -7.62 -10.94 1.21
C ARG A 241 -7.09 -9.59 1.71
N HIS A 242 -7.65 -9.11 2.81
CA HIS A 242 -7.16 -7.91 3.48
C HIS A 242 -5.76 -8.15 4.08
N GLY A 243 -4.97 -7.08 4.08
CA GLY A 243 -3.67 -6.99 4.71
C GLY A 243 -2.65 -6.24 3.85
N LEU A 244 -1.62 -5.71 4.50
CA LEU A 244 -0.44 -5.13 3.86
C LEU A 244 0.76 -5.99 4.24
N VAL A 245 1.56 -6.39 3.26
CA VAL A 245 2.66 -7.32 3.46
C VAL A 245 3.97 -6.67 3.03
N ILE A 246 5.02 -6.88 3.81
CA ILE A 246 6.40 -6.55 3.48
C ILE A 246 7.08 -7.85 3.04
N TRP A 247 7.61 -7.85 1.83
CA TRP A 247 8.34 -8.96 1.24
C TRP A 247 9.80 -8.57 1.04
N LEU A 248 10.71 -9.51 1.29
CA LEU A 248 12.06 -9.48 0.74
C LEU A 248 11.99 -10.02 -0.69
N VAL A 249 12.56 -9.28 -1.64
CA VAL A 249 12.60 -9.68 -3.05
C VAL A 249 14.00 -10.21 -3.37
N THR A 250 14.06 -11.45 -3.84
CA THR A 250 15.30 -12.07 -4.34
C THR A 250 15.11 -12.55 -5.78
N ARG A 251 16.21 -12.91 -6.45
CA ARG A 251 16.18 -13.57 -7.75
C ARG A 251 16.67 -15.00 -7.59
N PRO A 252 16.15 -15.97 -8.36
CA PRO A 252 16.78 -17.27 -8.45
C PRO A 252 18.11 -17.18 -9.19
N CYS A 253 19.04 -18.06 -8.83
CA CYS A 253 20.13 -18.50 -9.69
C CYS A 253 19.62 -19.68 -10.56
#